data_AF-A0A4U6D505-F1
#
_entry.id   AF-A0A4U6D505-F1
#
_cell.length_a   1.000
_cell.length_b   1.000
_cell.length_c   1.000
_cell.angle_alpha   90.00
_cell.angle_beta   90.00
_cell.angle_gamma   90.00
#
_symmetry.space_group_name_H-M   'P 1'
#
loop_
_entity.id
_entity.type
_entity.pdbx_description
1 polymer ?
#
loop_
_entity_poly.entity_id
_entity_poly.type
_entity_poly.pdbx_seq_one_letter_code
_entity_poly.pdbx_strand_id
1 'polypeptide(L)'
;MKRLLYIPLLLILLLGCKSNENDSATPQSLVTSLSGKWLMTETEVTVNGKKVWQVVNTLTPVYLIFRSDGVMLDGDGKASCCGPNALSINGNFFKIEPQSEVTYSLDCAAVDCLACPVLDIEYSGNQMIITYCIGGRVKYIKN
;
A
#
# COMPACT_ATOMS: atom_id res chain seq x y z
N MET A 1 -54.12 14.57 33.32
CA MET A 1 -52.74 14.33 33.80
C MET A 1 -52.07 13.31 32.86
N LYS A 2 -51.31 13.74 31.84
CA LYS A 2 -50.77 12.87 30.77
C LYS A 2 -49.44 13.39 30.18
N ARG A 3 -48.54 13.96 31.00
CA ARG A 3 -47.32 14.61 30.49
C ARG A 3 -46.01 14.28 31.22
N LEU A 4 -45.91 13.11 31.87
CA LEU A 4 -44.71 12.75 32.66
C LEU A 4 -44.01 11.46 32.22
N LEU A 5 -44.29 10.92 31.03
CA LEU A 5 -43.70 9.67 30.53
C LEU A 5 -42.79 9.83 29.30
N TYR A 6 -42.20 11.02 29.08
CA TYR A 6 -41.27 11.23 27.96
C TYR A 6 -39.82 11.50 28.39
N ILE A 7 -39.57 11.69 29.69
CA ILE A 7 -38.25 12.06 30.21
C ILE A 7 -37.26 10.87 30.30
N PRO A 8 -37.65 9.62 30.67
CA PRO A 8 -36.67 8.54 30.77
C PRO A 8 -36.25 7.96 29.41
N LEU A 9 -36.99 8.22 28.33
CA LEU A 9 -36.66 7.71 26.99
C LEU A 9 -35.57 8.54 26.30
N LEU A 10 -35.38 9.80 26.70
CA LEU A 10 -34.36 10.68 26.11
C LEU A 10 -32.95 10.40 26.65
N LEU A 11 -32.84 9.82 27.86
CA LEU A 11 -31.55 9.51 28.50
C LEU A 11 -30.87 8.25 27.94
N ILE A 12 -31.64 7.32 27.36
CA ILE A 12 -31.09 6.09 26.75
C ILE A 12 -30.44 6.39 25.39
N LEU A 13 -30.81 7.50 24.74
CA LEU A 13 -30.21 7.93 23.46
C LEU A 13 -28.82 8.57 23.62
N LEU A 14 -28.41 8.97 24.82
CA LEU A 14 -27.12 9.62 25.07
C LEU A 14 -26.02 8.66 25.54
N LEU A 15 -26.36 7.40 25.84
CA LEU A 15 -25.40 6.36 26.26
C LEU A 15 -25.01 5.40 25.11
N GLY A 16 -25.57 5.60 23.91
CA GLY A 16 -25.49 4.67 22.78
C GLY A 16 -24.47 4.99 21.67
N CYS A 17 -23.63 6.01 21.83
CA CYS A 17 -22.53 6.27 20.90
C CYS A 17 -21.26 6.58 21.69
N LYS A 18 -20.60 5.52 22.15
CA LYS A 18 -19.14 5.53 22.22
C LYS A 18 -18.68 5.77 20.79
N SER A 19 -18.39 7.02 20.46
CA SER A 19 -17.61 7.36 19.28
C SER A 19 -16.33 6.55 19.42
N ASN A 20 -16.18 5.51 18.61
CA ASN A 20 -14.90 4.89 18.37
C ASN A 20 -14.02 6.03 17.86
N GLU A 21 -13.17 6.54 18.74
CA GLU A 21 -12.01 7.32 18.34
C GLU A 21 -11.40 6.58 17.17
N ASN A 22 -11.22 7.32 16.08
CA ASN A 22 -10.65 6.84 14.85
C ASN A 22 -9.51 5.87 15.14
N ASP A 23 -9.71 4.59 14.80
CA ASP A 23 -8.65 3.64 14.46
C ASP A 23 -7.96 4.15 13.16
N SER A 24 -7.53 5.41 13.15
CA SER A 24 -6.70 5.97 12.10
C SER A 24 -5.39 5.22 12.17
N ALA A 25 -5.27 4.20 11.31
CA ALA A 25 -4.05 3.42 11.15
C ALA A 25 -2.87 4.39 11.02
N THR A 26 -1.92 4.32 11.94
CA THR A 26 -0.71 5.12 11.84
C THR A 26 0.09 4.69 10.61
N PRO A 27 0.87 5.58 9.97
CA PRO A 27 1.73 5.21 8.84
C PRO A 27 2.59 3.97 9.13
N GLN A 28 3.09 3.83 10.36
CA GLN A 28 3.87 2.67 10.79
C GLN A 28 3.05 1.37 10.81
N SER A 29 1.82 1.40 11.33
CA SER A 29 0.93 0.24 11.31
C SER A 29 0.59 -0.21 9.89
N LEU A 30 0.39 0.74 8.95
CA LEU A 30 0.10 0.45 7.55
C LEU A 30 1.28 -0.26 6.85
N VAL A 31 2.51 0.23 7.05
CA VAL A 31 3.70 -0.42 6.49
C VAL A 31 3.92 -1.80 7.11
N THR A 32 3.64 -1.94 8.41
CA THR A 32 3.74 -3.23 9.09
C THR A 32 2.75 -4.24 8.48
N SER A 33 1.51 -3.83 8.20
CA SER A 33 0.53 -4.66 7.49
C SER A 33 0.93 -4.98 6.05
N LEU A 34 1.62 -4.06 5.37
CA LEU A 34 2.14 -4.24 4.03
C LEU A 34 3.30 -5.25 3.99
N SER A 35 4.12 -5.31 5.05
CA SER A 35 5.33 -6.12 5.10
C SER A 35 5.13 -7.59 4.72
N GLY A 36 6.09 -8.18 4.02
CA GLY A 36 6.03 -9.55 3.50
C GLY A 36 6.09 -9.61 1.98
N LYS A 37 5.79 -10.80 1.43
CA LYS A 37 5.93 -11.13 0.02
C LYS A 37 4.61 -10.94 -0.74
N TRP A 38 4.72 -10.41 -1.95
CA TRP A 38 3.61 -10.04 -2.80
C TRP A 38 3.84 -10.59 -4.21
N LEU A 39 2.88 -11.35 -4.72
CA LEU A 39 2.90 -11.90 -6.07
C LEU A 39 2.21 -10.91 -7.02
N MET A 40 2.91 -10.51 -8.09
CA MET A 40 2.31 -9.74 -9.18
C MET A 40 1.29 -10.59 -9.94
N THR A 41 0.07 -10.09 -10.11
CA THR A 41 -1.00 -10.84 -10.77
C THR A 41 -1.55 -10.16 -12.01
N GLU A 42 -1.66 -8.84 -12.03
CA GLU A 42 -2.24 -8.10 -13.16
C GLU A 42 -1.52 -6.77 -13.40
N THR A 43 -1.56 -6.30 -14.65
CA THR A 43 -1.12 -4.95 -15.03
C THR A 43 -2.28 -4.20 -15.68
N GLU A 44 -2.37 -2.89 -15.45
CA GLU A 44 -3.35 -2.05 -16.14
C GLU A 44 -2.81 -1.68 -17.53
N VAL A 45 -3.58 -2.00 -18.56
CA VAL A 45 -3.25 -1.69 -19.96
C VAL A 45 -4.39 -0.92 -20.61
N THR A 46 -4.09 -0.22 -21.70
CA THR A 46 -5.12 0.46 -22.50
C THR A 46 -5.46 -0.37 -23.73
N VAL A 47 -6.70 -0.83 -23.83
CA VAL A 47 -7.22 -1.56 -24.99
C VAL A 47 -8.42 -0.79 -25.54
N ASN A 48 -8.34 -0.37 -26.81
CA ASN A 48 -9.38 0.41 -27.48
C ASN A 48 -9.80 1.68 -26.70
N GLY A 49 -8.81 2.40 -26.14
CA GLY A 49 -9.03 3.63 -25.38
C GLY A 49 -9.59 3.43 -23.97
N LYS A 50 -9.74 2.19 -23.50
CA LYS A 50 -10.22 1.87 -22.15
C LYS A 50 -9.13 1.20 -21.33
N LYS A 51 -9.02 1.59 -20.06
CA LYS A 51 -8.17 0.92 -19.08
C LYS A 51 -8.79 -0.42 -18.69
N VAL A 52 -8.02 -1.49 -18.80
CA VAL A 52 -8.41 -2.85 -18.43
C VAL A 52 -7.28 -3.53 -17.67
N TRP A 53 -7.62 -4.43 -16.74
CA TRP A 53 -6.65 -5.27 -16.05
C TRP A 53 -6.34 -6.49 -16.91
N GLN A 54 -5.05 -6.76 -17.11
CA GLN A 54 -4.56 -7.92 -17.84
C GLN A 54 -3.72 -8.79 -16.90
N VAL A 55 -4.05 -10.08 -16.83
CA VAL A 55 -3.30 -11.06 -16.06
C VAL A 55 -1.87 -11.14 -16.57
N VAL A 56 -0.91 -11.10 -15.66
CA VAL A 56 0.51 -11.31 -15.94
C VAL A 56 0.72 -12.79 -16.23
N ASN A 57 1.14 -13.09 -17.46
CA ASN A 57 1.44 -14.44 -17.91
C ASN A 57 2.95 -14.58 -18.17
N THR A 58 3.72 -14.68 -17.09
CA THR A 58 5.17 -14.89 -17.13
C THR A 58 5.51 -16.33 -16.79
N LEU A 59 6.59 -16.86 -17.38
CA LEU A 59 7.09 -18.21 -17.07
C LEU A 59 7.53 -18.34 -15.59
N THR A 60 7.97 -17.23 -15.00
CA THR A 60 8.41 -17.15 -13.60
C THR A 60 7.52 -16.18 -12.83
N PRO A 61 7.09 -16.51 -11.60
CA PRO A 61 6.36 -15.58 -10.76
C PRO A 61 7.22 -14.36 -10.42
N VAL A 62 6.64 -13.16 -10.56
CA VAL A 62 7.31 -11.91 -10.20
C VAL A 62 6.87 -11.50 -8.80
N TYR A 63 7.84 -11.40 -7.89
CA TYR A 63 7.58 -11.04 -6.50
C TYR A 63 8.11 -9.66 -6.15
N LEU A 64 7.39 -9.02 -5.24
CA LEU A 64 7.78 -7.81 -4.53
C LEU A 64 7.76 -8.10 -3.03
N ILE A 65 8.75 -7.62 -2.30
CA ILE A 65 8.87 -7.83 -0.85
C ILE A 65 8.91 -6.46 -0.19
N PHE A 66 8.01 -6.24 0.77
CA PHE A 66 8.08 -5.07 1.65
C PHE A 66 8.70 -5.46 2.99
N ARG A 67 9.70 -4.70 3.41
CA ARG A 67 10.20 -4.72 4.79
C ARG A 67 9.29 -3.88 5.69
N SER A 68 9.37 -4.07 7.00
CA SER A 68 8.61 -3.30 8.00
C SER A 68 9.02 -1.82 8.10
N ASP A 69 10.13 -1.45 7.47
CA ASP A 69 10.62 -0.08 7.33
C ASP A 69 10.32 0.55 5.96
N GLY A 70 9.45 -0.11 5.18
CA GLY A 70 8.96 0.38 3.89
C GLY A 70 9.90 0.12 2.71
N VAL A 71 11.10 -0.43 2.94
CA VAL A 71 12.02 -0.79 1.85
C VAL A 71 11.39 -1.86 0.96
N MET A 72 11.42 -1.60 -0.35
CA MET A 72 10.93 -2.48 -1.40
C MET A 72 12.07 -3.29 -2.00
N LEU A 73 11.90 -4.61 -2.06
CA LEU A 73 12.87 -5.54 -2.64
C LEU A 73 12.19 -6.42 -3.70
N ASP A 74 12.96 -6.87 -4.69
CA ASP A 74 12.52 -7.89 -5.64
C ASP A 74 12.47 -9.30 -4.99
N GLY A 75 12.12 -10.31 -5.80
CA GLY A 75 12.07 -11.70 -5.36
C GLY A 75 13.41 -12.29 -4.91
N ASP A 76 14.53 -11.67 -5.27
CA ASP A 76 15.89 -12.06 -4.88
C ASP A 76 16.40 -11.25 -3.65
N GLY A 77 15.55 -10.38 -3.10
CA GLY A 77 15.87 -9.58 -1.91
C GLY A 77 16.73 -8.35 -2.22
N LYS A 78 16.74 -7.86 -3.47
CA LYS A 78 17.48 -6.66 -3.87
C LYS A 78 16.55 -5.47 -4.09
N ALA A 79 16.98 -4.29 -3.68
CA ALA A 79 16.25 -3.06 -3.94
C ALA A 79 16.45 -2.60 -5.39
N SER A 80 15.42 -1.94 -5.93
CA SER A 80 15.54 -1.22 -7.21
C SER A 80 16.54 -0.07 -7.07
N CYS A 81 17.38 0.14 -8.09
CA CYS A 81 18.41 1.18 -8.10
C CYS A 81 17.86 2.58 -7.76
N CYS A 82 16.63 2.85 -8.18
CA CYS A 82 15.98 4.16 -8.05
C CYS A 82 14.59 4.01 -7.43
N GLY A 83 14.54 3.19 -6.38
CA GLY A 83 13.35 3.02 -5.57
C GLY A 83 12.89 4.33 -4.92
N PRO A 84 11.66 4.35 -4.42
CA PRO A 84 11.11 5.52 -3.75
C PRO A 84 11.79 5.81 -2.42
N ASN A 85 11.75 7.08 -2.01
CA ASN A 85 12.18 7.52 -0.67
C ASN A 85 10.99 7.56 0.31
N ALA A 86 9.76 7.51 -0.20
CA ALA A 86 8.55 7.49 0.58
C ALA A 86 7.42 6.73 -0.11
N LEU A 87 6.45 6.28 0.67
CA LEU A 87 5.24 5.61 0.23
C LEU A 87 4.02 6.47 0.60
N SER A 88 3.02 6.47 -0.27
CA SER A 88 1.69 7.02 -0.02
C SER A 88 0.72 5.85 0.04
N ILE A 89 0.45 5.35 1.25
CA ILE A 89 -0.33 4.12 1.49
C ILE A 89 -1.75 4.49 1.86
N ASN A 90 -2.71 4.22 0.96
CA ASN A 90 -4.10 4.65 1.11
C ASN A 90 -4.21 6.16 1.44
N GLY A 91 -3.33 6.97 0.83
CA GLY A 91 -3.23 8.41 1.08
C GLY A 91 -2.43 8.83 2.31
N ASN A 92 -1.92 7.88 3.11
CA ASN A 92 -1.07 8.18 4.28
C ASN A 92 0.40 8.17 3.88
N PHE A 93 1.10 9.25 4.19
CA PHE A 93 2.52 9.39 3.88
C PHE A 93 3.38 8.60 4.87
N PHE A 94 4.33 7.84 4.34
CA PHE A 94 5.33 7.11 5.08
C PHE A 94 6.72 7.35 4.47
N LYS A 95 7.65 7.90 5.25
CA LYS A 95 9.04 8.05 4.83
C LYS A 95 9.78 6.74 5.04
N ILE A 96 10.48 6.26 4.01
CA ILE A 96 11.29 5.05 4.09
C ILE A 96 12.60 5.40 4.81
N GLU A 97 12.86 4.70 5.91
CA GLU A 97 14.10 4.82 6.68
C GLU A 97 14.65 3.41 6.96
N PRO A 98 15.57 2.92 6.12
CA PRO A 98 16.10 1.56 6.26
C PRO A 98 16.69 1.33 7.65
N GLN A 99 16.23 0.28 8.34
CA GLN A 99 16.70 -0.10 9.67
C GLN A 99 17.88 -1.09 9.62
N SER A 100 18.24 -1.53 8.42
CA SER A 100 19.43 -2.35 8.15
C SER A 100 19.91 -2.10 6.72
N GLU A 101 21.09 -2.61 6.39
CA GLU A 101 21.67 -2.50 5.05
C GLU A 101 20.70 -2.97 3.96
N VAL A 102 20.74 -2.27 2.82
CA VAL A 102 19.93 -2.55 1.63
C VAL A 102 20.87 -2.99 0.53
N THR A 103 20.65 -4.20 0.03
CA THR A 103 21.41 -4.75 -1.09
C THR A 103 20.82 -4.25 -2.39
N TYR A 104 21.67 -3.74 -3.28
CA TYR A 104 21.31 -3.33 -4.63
C TYR A 104 21.99 -4.26 -5.65
N SER A 105 21.49 -4.28 -6.88
CA SER A 105 22.20 -4.94 -7.97
C SER A 105 23.45 -4.16 -8.38
N LEU A 106 24.49 -4.87 -8.82
CA LEU A 106 25.80 -4.28 -9.15
C LEU A 106 25.74 -3.28 -10.32
N ASP A 107 24.74 -3.41 -11.18
CA ASP A 107 24.47 -2.54 -12.32
C ASP A 107 23.90 -1.17 -11.90
N CYS A 108 23.43 -1.00 -10.67
CA CYS A 108 22.85 0.26 -10.20
C CYS A 108 23.81 1.45 -10.29
N ALA A 109 25.12 1.23 -10.26
CA ALA A 109 26.11 2.29 -10.45
C ALA A 109 26.14 2.88 -11.87
N ALA A 110 25.60 2.16 -12.86
CA ALA A 110 25.58 2.56 -14.27
C ALA A 110 24.18 3.02 -14.74
N VAL A 111 23.17 2.98 -13.86
CA VAL A 111 21.80 3.36 -14.20
C VAL A 111 21.60 4.86 -13.98
N ASP A 112 21.28 5.58 -15.06
CA ASP A 112 20.72 6.93 -14.99
C ASP A 112 19.20 6.82 -15.05
N CYS A 113 18.53 7.03 -13.92
CA CYS A 113 17.12 6.75 -13.76
C CYS A 113 16.29 8.01 -13.50
N LEU A 114 15.04 7.95 -13.95
CA LEU A 114 14.04 8.93 -13.55
C LEU A 114 13.60 8.65 -12.11
N ALA A 115 13.86 9.61 -11.20
CA ALA A 115 13.49 9.48 -9.80
C ALA A 115 11.97 9.33 -9.62
N CYS A 116 11.56 8.36 -8.80
CA CYS A 116 10.18 8.19 -8.36
C CYS A 116 10.12 8.39 -6.84
N PRO A 117 10.16 9.64 -6.35
CA PRO A 117 10.43 9.93 -4.93
C PRO A 117 9.34 9.42 -3.99
N VAL A 118 8.08 9.42 -4.45
CA VAL A 118 6.93 8.92 -3.70
C VAL A 118 6.20 7.91 -4.57
N LEU A 119 5.92 6.73 -4.01
CA LEU A 119 5.16 5.68 -4.68
C LEU A 119 3.77 5.55 -4.07
N ASP A 120 2.74 5.58 -4.91
CA ASP A 120 1.35 5.46 -4.47
C ASP A 120 0.93 3.99 -4.38
N ILE A 121 0.36 3.63 -3.23
CA ILE A 121 -0.06 2.28 -2.88
C ILE A 121 -1.50 2.31 -2.40
N GLU A 122 -2.37 1.61 -3.11
CA GLU A 122 -3.71 1.28 -2.64
C GLU A 122 -3.68 -0.16 -2.10
N TYR A 123 -4.11 -0.38 -0.87
CA TYR A 123 -4.01 -1.68 -0.20
C TYR A 123 -5.26 -2.00 0.62
N SER A 124 -5.76 -3.23 0.46
CA SER A 124 -6.87 -3.76 1.25
C SER A 124 -6.79 -5.28 1.36
N GLY A 125 -6.74 -5.79 2.60
CA GLY A 125 -6.73 -7.23 2.89
C GLY A 125 -5.50 -7.94 2.32
N ASN A 126 -5.71 -8.72 1.26
CA ASN A 126 -4.64 -9.45 0.55
C ASN A 126 -4.33 -8.87 -0.83
N GLN A 127 -4.92 -7.73 -1.20
CA GLN A 127 -4.71 -7.11 -2.49
C GLN A 127 -4.03 -5.75 -2.35
N MET A 128 -3.12 -5.48 -3.27
CA MET A 128 -2.40 -4.22 -3.36
C MET A 128 -2.35 -3.77 -4.82
N ILE A 129 -2.53 -2.49 -5.06
CA ILE A 129 -2.26 -1.83 -6.33
C ILE A 129 -1.17 -0.80 -6.10
N ILE A 130 -0.13 -0.86 -6.93
CA ILE A 130 0.91 0.17 -6.98
C ILE A 130 0.69 1.01 -8.22
N THR A 131 0.69 2.34 -8.05
CA THR A 131 0.78 3.29 -9.16
C THR A 131 2.20 3.83 -9.21
N TYR A 132 2.92 3.48 -10.27
CA TYR A 132 4.27 3.97 -10.52
C TYR A 132 4.21 5.40 -11.07
N CYS A 133 5.29 6.17 -10.85
CA CYS A 133 5.35 7.60 -11.21
C CYS A 133 5.09 7.91 -12.70
N ILE A 134 5.30 6.95 -13.60
CA ILE A 134 5.00 7.07 -15.03
C ILE A 134 3.56 6.66 -15.39
N GLY A 135 2.70 6.45 -14.39
CA GLY A 135 1.27 6.12 -14.54
C GLY A 135 0.94 4.64 -14.69
N GLY A 136 1.95 3.76 -14.77
CA GLY A 136 1.74 2.31 -14.80
C GLY A 136 1.14 1.82 -13.49
N ARG A 137 0.11 0.96 -13.58
CA ARG A 137 -0.55 0.37 -12.41
C ARG A 137 -0.41 -1.14 -12.42
N VAL A 138 -0.07 -1.71 -11.27
CA VAL A 138 0.18 -3.14 -11.11
C VAL A 138 -0.53 -3.65 -9.87
N LYS A 139 -1.20 -4.80 -10.00
CA LYS A 139 -1.85 -5.51 -8.91
C LYS A 139 -0.99 -6.64 -8.39
N TYR A 140 -1.08 -6.81 -7.08
CA TYR A 140 -0.40 -7.86 -6.34
C TYR A 140 -1.35 -8.53 -5.35
N ILE A 141 -1.06 -9.80 -5.06
CA ILE A 141 -1.69 -10.54 -3.97
C ILE A 141 -0.65 -10.93 -2.91
N LYS A 142 -1.05 -10.89 -1.64
CA LYS A 142 -0.22 -11.35 -0.51
C LYS A 142 0.08 -12.85 -0.69
N ASN A 143 1.34 -13.25 -0.52
CA ASN A 143 1.79 -14.64 -0.63
C ASN A 143 2.46 -15.11 0.67
#